data_AF-A0A7S1Z6L2-F1
#
_entry.id   AF-A0A7S1Z6L2-F1
#
_cell.length_a   1.000
_cell.length_b   1.000
_cell.length_c   1.000
_cell.angle_alpha   90.00
_cell.angle_beta   90.00
_cell.angle_gamma   90.00
#
_symmetry.space_group_name_H-M   'P 1'
#
loop_
_entity.id
_entity.type
_entity.pdbx_description
1 polymer ?
#
loop_
_entity_poly.entity_id
_entity_poly.type
_entity_poly.pdbx_seq_one_letter_code
_entity_poly.pdbx_strand_id
1 'polypeptide(L)'
;MLSPDSFVGTQKEALVECRRLHGNDHPKVAELLSVLGLFYHHVVHDFESALVHHEEALVVLRSQPGDSHKVEVAVTLTDIGNVYRSMGDHPRALSSYEEAIAAFTATSTNENHPSLQAANRGISMLTRKLG
;
A
#
# COMPACT_ATOMS: atom_id res chain seq x y z
N MET A 1 24.74 -5.55 -5.05
CA MET A 1 23.48 -5.12 -4.40
C MET A 1 23.50 -3.60 -4.35
N LEU A 2 22.48 -2.91 -4.85
CA LEU A 2 22.41 -1.44 -4.77
C LEU A 2 22.29 -1.03 -3.29
N SER A 3 22.85 0.13 -2.91
CA SER A 3 22.60 0.70 -1.59
C SER A 3 21.14 1.16 -1.48
N PRO A 4 20.57 1.27 -0.25
CA PRO A 4 19.23 1.78 -0.08
C PRO A 4 18.97 3.13 -0.75
N ASP A 5 19.93 4.06 -0.61
CA ASP A 5 19.85 5.38 -1.25
C ASP A 5 19.88 5.30 -2.77
N SER A 6 20.72 4.42 -3.33
CA SER A 6 20.80 4.21 -4.77
C SER A 6 19.51 3.61 -5.33
N PHE A 7 18.89 2.67 -4.61
CA PHE A 7 17.61 2.10 -5.03
C PHE A 7 16.50 3.15 -5.03
N VAL A 8 16.37 3.92 -3.94
CA VAL A 8 15.38 5.00 -3.83
C VAL A 8 15.58 6.04 -4.92
N GLY A 9 16.83 6.43 -5.21
CA GLY A 9 17.16 7.35 -6.29
C GLY A 9 16.66 6.86 -7.64
N THR A 10 16.99 5.62 -8.02
CA THR A 10 16.55 5.03 -9.29
C THR A 10 15.02 4.93 -9.39
N GLN A 11 14.33 4.55 -8.31
CA GLN A 11 12.86 4.48 -8.33
C GLN A 11 12.20 5.86 -8.44
N LYS A 12 12.76 6.89 -7.78
CA LYS A 12 12.26 8.27 -7.90
C LYS A 12 12.47 8.84 -9.29
N GLU A 13 13.60 8.56 -9.92
CA GLU A 13 13.85 8.93 -11.33
C GLU A 13 12.85 8.25 -12.27
N ALA A 14 12.61 6.94 -12.10
CA ALA A 14 11.62 6.20 -12.87
C ALA A 14 10.20 6.75 -12.66
N LEU A 15 9.85 7.15 -11.44
CA LEU A 15 8.56 7.76 -11.12
C LEU A 15 8.37 9.10 -11.84
N VAL A 16 9.38 9.96 -11.81
CA VAL A 16 9.34 11.25 -12.52
C VAL A 16 9.17 11.04 -14.02
N GLU A 17 9.93 10.13 -14.61
CA GLU A 17 9.84 9.84 -16.05
C GLU A 17 8.48 9.22 -16.41
N CYS A 18 7.96 8.31 -15.58
CA CYS A 18 6.63 7.72 -15.79
C CYS A 18 5.53 8.79 -15.77
N ARG A 19 5.57 9.72 -14.80
CA ARG A 19 4.62 10.84 -14.74
C ARG A 19 4.72 11.73 -15.98
N ARG A 20 5.93 11.97 -16.47
CA ARG A 20 6.16 12.76 -17.68
C ARG A 20 5.58 12.10 -18.93
N LEU A 21 5.72 10.78 -19.06
CA LEU A 21 5.28 10.03 -20.23
C LEU A 21 3.78 9.73 -20.24
N HIS A 22 3.21 9.43 -19.08
CA HIS A 22 1.87 8.86 -18.97
C HIS A 22 0.88 9.71 -18.16
N GLY A 23 1.34 10.76 -17.47
CA GLY A 23 0.55 11.52 -16.52
C GLY A 23 0.57 10.94 -15.11
N ASN A 24 0.03 11.70 -14.14
CA ASN A 24 0.05 11.34 -12.72
C ASN A 24 -0.92 10.20 -12.37
N ASP A 25 -2.04 10.11 -13.09
CA ASP A 25 -3.09 9.12 -12.86
C ASP A 25 -2.84 7.80 -13.61
N HIS A 26 -1.61 7.50 -14.04
CA HIS A 26 -1.36 6.25 -14.75
C HIS A 26 -1.13 5.09 -13.77
N PRO A 27 -1.67 3.86 -13.98
CA PRO A 27 -1.46 2.73 -13.08
C PRO A 27 0.02 2.41 -12.77
N LYS A 28 0.91 2.66 -13.74
CA LYS A 28 2.36 2.51 -13.55
C LYS A 28 2.95 3.46 -12.50
N VAL A 29 2.35 4.65 -12.33
CA VAL A 29 2.72 5.59 -11.27
C VAL A 29 2.38 4.99 -9.90
N ALA A 30 1.18 4.41 -9.75
CA ALA A 30 0.81 3.71 -8.52
C ALA A 30 1.74 2.53 -8.20
N GLU A 31 2.12 1.74 -9.20
CA GLU A 31 3.05 0.62 -9.01
C GLU A 31 4.40 1.08 -8.46
N LEU A 32 4.99 2.14 -9.04
CA LEU A 32 6.26 2.70 -8.60
C LEU A 32 6.17 3.30 -7.19
N LEU A 33 5.07 3.97 -6.89
CA LEU A 33 4.79 4.52 -5.56
C LEU A 33 4.66 3.41 -4.52
N SER A 34 3.95 2.32 -4.82
CA SER A 34 3.86 1.17 -3.92
C SER A 34 5.20 0.50 -3.67
N VAL A 35 6.07 0.40 -4.69
CA VAL A 35 7.45 -0.11 -4.53
C VAL A 35 8.27 0.78 -3.59
N LEU A 36 8.16 2.11 -3.74
CA LEU A 36 8.82 3.05 -2.82
C LEU A 36 8.28 2.91 -1.39
N GLY A 37 6.95 2.80 -1.22
CA GLY A 37 6.31 2.61 0.08
C GLY A 37 6.82 1.37 0.81
N LEU A 38 6.84 0.21 0.12
CA LEU A 38 7.37 -1.05 0.66
C LEU A 38 8.85 -0.94 1.03
N PHE A 39 9.65 -0.26 0.19
CA PHE A 39 11.07 -0.09 0.44
C PHE A 39 11.33 0.79 1.67
N TYR A 40 10.60 1.89 1.80
CA TYR A 40 10.67 2.76 2.97
C TYR A 40 10.23 2.02 4.24
N HIS A 41 9.18 1.20 4.17
CA HIS A 41 8.69 0.42 5.30
C HIS A 41 9.69 -0.64 5.77
N HIS A 42 10.17 -1.47 4.85
CA HIS A 42 10.88 -2.71 5.19
C HIS A 42 12.40 -2.59 5.19
N VAL A 43 12.97 -1.63 4.45
CA VAL A 43 14.42 -1.52 4.27
C VAL A 43 14.97 -0.28 4.97
N VAL A 44 14.34 0.88 4.75
CA VAL A 44 14.78 2.14 5.34
C VAL A 44 14.24 2.31 6.77
N HIS A 45 13.10 1.68 7.08
CA HIS A 45 12.34 1.87 8.32
C HIS A 45 11.90 3.31 8.56
N ASP A 46 11.62 4.04 7.48
CA ASP A 46 11.00 5.36 7.49
C ASP A 46 9.50 5.20 7.21
N PHE A 47 8.71 5.12 8.28
CA PHE A 47 7.28 4.87 8.20
C PHE A 47 6.49 6.06 7.66
N GLU A 48 6.97 7.29 7.86
CA GLU A 48 6.31 8.49 7.34
C GLU A 48 6.44 8.55 5.82
N SER A 49 7.65 8.34 5.30
CA SER A 49 7.85 8.22 3.86
C SER A 49 7.06 7.04 3.29
N ALA A 50 7.00 5.89 3.96
CA ALA A 50 6.21 4.75 3.50
C ALA A 50 4.72 5.12 3.32
N LEU A 51 4.12 5.78 4.31
CA LEU A 51 2.73 6.23 4.25
C LEU A 51 2.50 7.20 3.10
N VAL A 52 3.36 8.22 2.93
CA VAL A 52 3.21 9.20 1.84
C VAL A 52 3.13 8.53 0.48
N HIS A 53 4.01 7.56 0.20
CA HIS A 53 4.02 6.90 -1.11
C HIS A 53 2.85 5.92 -1.28
N HIS A 54 2.46 5.19 -0.23
CA HIS A 54 1.28 4.32 -0.29
C HIS A 54 -0.03 5.11 -0.43
N GLU A 55 -0.18 6.23 0.26
CA GLU A 55 -1.35 7.11 0.16
C GLU A 55 -1.44 7.74 -1.23
N GLU A 56 -0.32 8.17 -1.82
CA GLU A 56 -0.29 8.68 -3.18
C GLU A 56 -0.63 7.58 -4.21
N ALA A 57 -0.12 6.35 -4.03
CA ALA A 57 -0.51 5.20 -4.83
C ALA A 57 -2.02 4.94 -4.74
N LEU A 58 -2.59 5.00 -3.54
CA LEU A 58 -4.01 4.79 -3.29
C LEU A 58 -4.88 5.82 -4.02
N VAL A 59 -4.45 7.09 -4.05
CA VAL A 59 -5.12 8.16 -4.81
C VAL A 59 -5.15 7.83 -6.30
N VAL A 60 -4.00 7.45 -6.88
CA VAL A 60 -3.90 7.09 -8.30
C VAL A 60 -4.75 5.87 -8.64
N LEU A 61 -4.75 4.85 -7.77
CA LEU A 61 -5.55 3.64 -8.01
C LEU A 61 -7.05 3.94 -7.98
N ARG A 62 -7.51 4.77 -7.04
CA ARG A 62 -8.92 5.18 -6.93
C ARG A 62 -9.37 6.11 -8.06
N SER A 63 -8.46 6.78 -8.75
CA SER A 63 -8.80 7.59 -9.93
C SER A 63 -8.98 6.75 -11.20
N GLN A 64 -8.63 5.45 -11.17
CA GLN A 64 -8.78 4.58 -12.34
C GLN A 64 -10.25 4.23 -12.60
N PRO A 65 -10.71 4.22 -13.86
CA PRO A 65 -12.06 3.78 -14.18
C PRO A 65 -12.19 2.24 -14.08
N GLY A 66 -13.41 1.78 -13.77
CA GLY A 66 -13.75 0.36 -13.70
C GLY A 66 -13.35 -0.31 -12.38
N ASP A 67 -13.43 -1.64 -12.31
CA ASP A 67 -13.24 -2.40 -11.06
C ASP A 67 -11.89 -3.12 -10.97
N SER A 68 -11.08 -3.07 -12.03
CA SER A 68 -9.83 -3.82 -12.11
C SER A 68 -8.79 -3.38 -11.07
N HIS A 69 -8.87 -2.15 -10.58
CA HIS A 69 -7.93 -1.55 -9.62
C HIS A 69 -8.29 -1.84 -8.15
N LYS A 70 -9.46 -2.45 -7.89
CA LYS A 70 -9.97 -2.66 -6.52
C LYS A 70 -9.08 -3.63 -5.72
N VAL A 71 -8.47 -4.61 -6.38
CA VAL A 71 -7.53 -5.53 -5.75
C VAL A 71 -6.27 -4.78 -5.32
N GLU A 72 -5.71 -3.93 -6.18
CA GLU A 72 -4.53 -3.12 -5.88
C GLU A 72 -4.80 -2.09 -4.79
N VAL A 73 -6.01 -1.49 -4.77
CA VAL A 73 -6.48 -0.64 -3.65
C VAL A 73 -6.45 -1.41 -2.34
N ALA A 74 -7.00 -2.63 -2.32
CA ALA A 74 -7.05 -3.46 -1.14
C ALA A 74 -5.65 -3.88 -0.66
N VAL A 75 -4.74 -4.21 -1.58
CA VAL A 75 -3.33 -4.49 -1.27
C VAL A 75 -2.66 -3.27 -0.63
N THR A 76 -2.81 -2.10 -1.24
CA THR A 76 -2.19 -0.85 -0.76
C THR A 76 -2.71 -0.48 0.64
N LEU A 77 -4.01 -0.66 0.89
CA LEU A 77 -4.60 -0.46 2.22
C LEU A 77 -4.07 -1.44 3.27
N THR A 78 -3.83 -2.71 2.90
CA THR A 78 -3.17 -3.67 3.79
C THR A 78 -1.74 -3.22 4.15
N ASP A 79 -1.00 -2.69 3.18
CA ASP A 79 0.36 -2.19 3.43
C ASP A 79 0.36 -0.96 4.34
N ILE A 80 -0.55 0.00 4.12
CA ILE A 80 -0.78 1.13 5.04
C ILE A 80 -1.11 0.64 6.45
N GLY A 81 -1.99 -0.35 6.58
CA GLY A 81 -2.31 -0.96 7.88
C GLY A 81 -1.09 -1.60 8.55
N ASN A 82 -0.22 -2.26 7.77
CA ASN A 82 1.04 -2.81 8.28
C ASN A 82 2.00 -1.72 8.76
N VAL A 83 2.10 -0.59 8.05
CA VAL A 83 2.92 0.55 8.45
C VAL A 83 2.42 1.15 9.76
N TYR A 84 1.11 1.44 9.88
CA TYR A 84 0.53 1.93 11.13
C TYR A 84 0.72 0.96 12.30
N ARG A 85 0.59 -0.34 12.06
CA ARG A 85 0.85 -1.36 13.08
C ARG A 85 2.31 -1.34 13.53
N SER A 86 3.27 -1.17 12.60
CA SER A 86 4.70 -1.03 12.92
C SER A 86 4.99 0.24 13.75
N MET A 87 4.24 1.31 13.53
CA MET A 87 4.31 2.54 14.33
C MET A 87 3.62 2.42 15.71
N GLY A 88 2.89 1.33 15.97
CA GLY A 88 2.08 1.17 17.18
C GLY A 88 0.74 1.89 17.15
N ASP A 89 0.35 2.49 16.02
CA ASP A 89 -0.96 3.12 15.84
C ASP A 89 -2.00 2.07 15.48
N HIS A 90 -2.44 1.34 16.50
CA HIS A 90 -3.41 0.27 16.33
C HIS A 90 -4.77 0.74 15.79
N PRO A 91 -5.34 1.91 16.19
CA PRO A 91 -6.60 2.38 15.62
C PRO A 91 -6.54 2.63 14.12
N ARG A 92 -5.50 3.33 13.62
CA ARG A 92 -5.36 3.58 12.17
C ARG A 92 -5.03 2.30 11.40
N ALA A 93 -4.25 1.40 12.00
CA ALA A 93 -3.99 0.09 11.42
C ALA A 93 -5.27 -0.72 11.24
N LEU A 94 -6.13 -0.78 12.26
CA LEU A 94 -7.41 -1.48 12.21
C LEU A 94 -8.31 -0.90 11.11
N SER A 95 -8.50 0.42 11.09
CA SER A 95 -9.30 1.09 10.06
C SER A 95 -8.81 0.76 8.64
N SER A 96 -7.48 0.73 8.43
CA SER A 96 -6.91 0.43 7.12
C SER A 96 -7.15 -1.03 6.71
N TYR A 97 -7.03 -1.98 7.64
CA TYR A 97 -7.32 -3.39 7.36
C TYR A 97 -8.79 -3.65 7.09
N GLU A 98 -9.70 -2.97 7.79
CA GLU A 98 -11.15 -3.08 7.55
C GLU A 98 -11.53 -2.55 6.17
N GLU A 99 -10.95 -1.41 5.77
CA GLU A 99 -11.13 -0.86 4.43
C GLU A 99 -10.56 -1.78 3.33
N ALA A 100 -9.40 -2.41 3.58
CA ALA A 100 -8.84 -3.41 2.68
C ALA A 100 -9.77 -4.61 2.48
N ILE A 101 -10.36 -5.14 3.57
CA ILE A 101 -11.31 -6.24 3.50
C ILE A 101 -12.55 -5.84 2.71
N ALA A 102 -13.09 -4.64 2.94
CA ALA A 102 -14.24 -4.13 2.19
C ALA A 102 -13.94 -3.99 0.69
N ALA A 103 -12.72 -3.55 0.33
CA ALA A 103 -12.29 -3.47 -1.06
C ALA A 103 -12.16 -4.86 -1.72
N PHE A 104 -11.65 -5.87 -0.99
CA PHE A 104 -11.58 -7.26 -1.48
C PHE A 104 -12.97 -7.87 -1.68
N THR A 105 -13.90 -7.70 -0.74
CA THR A 105 -15.25 -8.30 -0.83
C THR A 105 -16.13 -7.62 -1.87
N ALA A 106 -15.83 -6.37 -2.23
CA ALA A 106 -16.49 -5.66 -3.32
C ALA A 106 -16.11 -6.18 -4.72
N THR A 107 -15.07 -7.00 -4.83
CA THR A 107 -14.75 -7.74 -6.04
C THR A 107 -15.21 -9.17 -5.86
N SER A 108 -16.06 -9.71 -6.74
CA SER A 108 -16.53 -11.12 -6.71
C SER A 108 -15.40 -12.15 -6.90
N THR A 109 -14.16 -11.73 -6.74
CA THR A 109 -12.94 -12.45 -7.00
C THR A 109 -12.05 -12.34 -5.77
N ASN A 110 -11.85 -13.50 -5.14
CA ASN A 110 -10.64 -13.87 -4.40
C ASN A 110 -10.64 -13.69 -2.87
N GLU A 111 -11.56 -14.40 -2.21
CA GLU A 111 -11.53 -14.69 -0.75
C GLU A 111 -10.19 -15.33 -0.28
N ASN A 112 -9.37 -15.85 -1.21
CA ASN A 112 -8.08 -16.48 -0.93
C ASN A 112 -6.86 -15.58 -1.18
N HIS A 113 -7.05 -14.29 -1.50
CA HIS A 113 -5.93 -13.40 -1.78
C HIS A 113 -4.98 -13.27 -0.56
N PRO A 114 -3.64 -13.40 -0.71
CA PRO A 114 -2.70 -13.34 0.41
C PRO A 114 -2.83 -12.07 1.27
N SER A 115 -3.08 -10.91 0.64
CA SER A 115 -3.25 -9.65 1.37
C SER A 115 -4.56 -9.57 2.16
N LEU A 116 -5.60 -10.30 1.76
CA LEU A 116 -6.83 -10.45 2.55
C LEU A 116 -6.55 -11.27 3.82
N GLN A 117 -5.79 -12.37 3.68
CA GLN A 117 -5.33 -13.14 4.84
C GLN A 117 -4.44 -12.29 5.76
N ALA A 118 -3.56 -11.45 5.18
CA ALA A 118 -2.70 -10.56 5.94
C ALA A 118 -3.51 -9.49 6.71
N ALA A 119 -4.51 -8.88 6.08
CA ALA A 119 -5.41 -7.94 6.75
C ALA A 119 -6.16 -8.60 7.92
N ASN A 120 -6.77 -9.77 7.67
CA ASN A 120 -7.46 -10.54 8.71
C ASN A 120 -6.54 -10.93 9.88
N ARG A 121 -5.31 -11.35 9.59
CA ARG A 121 -4.28 -11.62 10.61
C ARG A 121 -3.91 -10.35 11.38
N GLY A 122 -3.78 -9.22 10.67
CA GLY A 122 -3.53 -7.90 11.26
C GLY A 122 -4.58 -7.54 12.30
N ILE A 123 -5.86 -7.59 11.91
CA ILE A 123 -6.98 -7.36 12.82
C ILE A 123 -6.94 -8.33 14.01
N SER A 124 -6.77 -9.62 13.77
CA SER A 124 -6.73 -10.65 14.82
C SER A 124 -5.62 -10.40 15.86
N MET A 125 -4.47 -9.90 15.41
CA MET A 125 -3.36 -9.55 16.29
C MET A 125 -3.67 -8.30 17.12
N LEU A 126 -4.32 -7.30 16.53
CA LEU A 126 -4.69 -6.06 17.21
C LEU A 126 -5.76 -6.29 18.26
N THR A 127 -6.81 -7.06 17.94
CA THR A 127 -7.90 -7.35 18.87
C THR A 127 -7.45 -8.19 20.06
N ARG A 128 -6.57 -9.18 19.85
CA ARG A 128 -5.97 -9.96 20.95
C ARG A 128 -5.07 -9.14 21.89
N LYS A 129 -4.52 -8.03 21.41
CA LYS A 129 -3.65 -7.14 22.22
C LYS A 129 -4.46 -6.10 23.01
N LEU A 130 -5.74 -5.92 22.67
CA LEU A 130 -6.65 -4.95 23.29
C LEU A 130 -7.70 -5.58 24.22
N GLY A 131 -7.83 -6.91 24.21
CA GLY A 131 -8.65 -7.69 25.16
C GLY A 131 -7.79 -8.38 26.21
#